data_AF-A0A1F5GBD1-F1
#
_entry.id   AF-A0A1F5GBD1-F1
#
_cell.length_a   1.000
_cell.length_b   1.000
_cell.length_c   1.000
_cell.angle_alpha   90.00
_cell.angle_beta   90.00
_cell.angle_gamma   90.00
#
_symmetry.space_group_name_H-M   'P 1'
#
loop_
_entity.id
_entity.type
_entity.pdbx_description
1 polymer ?
#
loop_
_entity_poly.entity_id
_entity_poly.type
_entity_poly.pdbx_seq_one_letter_code
_entity_poly.pdbx_strand_id
1 'polypeptide(L)' 'MPKVVAQPGESIDSLIRKFNKKVQSEGILAEIKKREHYLKPSLRKQQKIQIARKKYIRSKA' A
#
# COMPACT_ATOMS: atom_id res chain seq x y z
N MET A 1 10.39 -3.35 -1.43
CA MET A 1 11.24 -2.33 -0.79
C MET A 1 11.53 -1.26 -1.82
N PRO A 2 11.08 -0.02 -1.60
CA PRO A 2 11.05 1.00 -2.63
C PRO A 2 12.42 1.65 -2.78
N LYS A 3 12.98 1.55 -3.98
CA LYS A 3 14.17 2.30 -4.40
C LYS A 3 13.77 3.45 -5.33
N VAL A 4 14.20 4.67 -5.03
CA VAL A 4 14.05 5.84 -5.89
C VAL A 4 15.44 6.43 -6.12
N VAL A 5 15.78 6.70 -7.37
CA VAL A 5 17.07 7.28 -7.77
C VAL A 5 16.78 8.70 -8.27
N ALA A 6 17.54 9.67 -7.78
CA ALA A 6 17.39 11.07 -8.18
C ALA A 6 17.88 11.28 -9.62
N GLN A 7 17.13 12.04 -10.40
CA GLN A 7 17.58 12.53 -11.70
C GLN A 7 18.34 13.86 -11.55
N PRO A 8 19.30 14.16 -12.44
CA PRO A 8 20.01 15.44 -12.41
C PRO A 8 19.01 16.59 -12.58
N GLY A 9 19.00 17.52 -11.61
CA GLY A 9 18.09 18.67 -11.58
C GLY A 9 16.77 18.45 -10.82
N GLU A 10 16.54 17.28 -10.22
CA GLU A 10 15.36 17.08 -9.36
C GLU A 10 15.48 17.77 -7.99
N SER A 11 14.37 18.36 -7.53
CA SER A 11 14.27 18.83 -6.15
C SER A 11 14.10 17.67 -5.17
N ILE A 12 14.61 17.86 -3.95
CA ILE A 12 14.52 16.89 -2.85
C ILE A 12 13.04 16.55 -2.54
N ASP A 13 12.15 17.56 -2.57
CA ASP A 13 10.71 17.36 -2.34
C ASP A 13 10.04 16.46 -3.38
N SER A 14 10.44 16.57 -4.66
CA SER A 14 9.96 15.67 -5.72
C SER A 14 10.35 14.22 -5.41
N LEU A 15 11.58 14.02 -4.96
CA LEU A 15 12.11 12.70 -4.62
C LEU A 15 11.34 12.06 -3.45
N ILE A 16 11.06 12.85 -2.40
CA ILE A 16 10.27 12.42 -1.24
C ILE A 16 8.85 12.05 -1.66
N ARG A 17 8.21 12.85 -2.52
CA ARG A 17 6.86 12.55 -3.04
C ARG A 17 6.84 11.26 -3.86
N LYS A 18 7.82 11.06 -4.74
CA LYS A 18 7.96 9.81 -5.53
C LYS A 18 8.17 8.60 -4.62
N PHE A 19 9.02 8.73 -3.59
CA PHE A 19 9.23 7.68 -2.61
C PHE A 19 7.94 7.32 -1.85
N ASN A 20 7.24 8.32 -1.32
CA ASN A 20 5.97 8.12 -0.61
C ASN A 20 4.92 7.44 -1.50
N LYS A 21 4.80 7.86 -2.77
CA LYS A 21 3.91 7.23 -3.74
C LYS A 21 4.29 5.76 -3.98
N LYS A 22 5.58 5.45 -4.07
CA LYS A 22 6.07 4.08 -4.27
C LYS A 22 5.82 3.19 -3.04
N VAL A 23 6.04 3.71 -1.82
CA VAL A 23 5.70 3.04 -0.55
C VAL A 23 4.21 2.72 -0.47
N GLN A 24 3.36 3.68 -0.84
CA GLN A 24 1.91 3.48 -0.86
C GLN A 24 1.48 2.47 -1.91
N SER A 25 2.07 2.53 -3.12
CA SER A 25 1.79 1.59 -4.21
C SER A 25 2.19 0.16 -3.86
N GLU A 26 3.34 -0.03 -3.21
CA GLU A 26 3.78 -1.35 -2.72
C GLU A 26 2.94 -1.84 -1.53
N GLY A 27 2.14 -0.97 -0.89
CA GLY A 27 1.23 -1.35 0.19
C GLY A 27 1.93 -1.76 1.49
N ILE A 28 3.19 -1.35 1.67
CA ILE A 28 4.07 -1.80 2.77
C ILE A 28 3.45 -1.52 4.14
N LEU A 29 2.86 -0.34 4.32
CA LEU A 29 2.21 0.04 5.58
C LEU A 29 0.99 -0.84 5.89
N ALA A 30 0.24 -1.27 4.87
CA ALA A 30 -0.89 -2.18 5.05
C ALA A 30 -0.42 -3.61 5.35
N GLU A 31 0.71 -4.01 4.78
CA GLU A 31 1.32 -5.30 5.05
C GLU A 31 1.87 -5.40 6.48
N ILE A 32 2.54 -4.36 6.97
CA ILE A 32 3.02 -4.29 8.36
C ILE A 32 1.84 -4.48 9.31
N LYS A 33 0.78 -3.67 9.17
CA LYS A 33 -0.44 -3.78 9.99
C LYS A 33 -1.08 -5.17 9.96
N LYS A 34 -1.06 -5.84 8.80
CA LYS A 34 -1.61 -7.19 8.65
C LYS A 34 -0.76 -8.26 9.35
N ARG A 35 0.55 -8.01 9.50
CA ARG A 35 1.53 -8.91 10.11
C ARG A 35 1.77 -8.64 11.59
N GLU A 36 1.37 -7.48 12.12
CA GLU A 36 1.53 -7.09 13.53
C GLU A 36 1.00 -8.15 14.52
N HIS A 37 -0.08 -8.84 14.17
CA HIS A 37 -0.67 -9.87 15.03
C HIS A 37 -1.14 -11.08 14.21
N TYR A 38 -1.11 -12.26 14.83
CA TYR A 38 -1.66 -13.45 14.21
C TYR A 38 -3.17 -13.31 14.07
N LEU A 39 -3.66 -13.61 12.86
CA LEU A 39 -5.08 -13.68 12.56
C LEU A 39 -5.38 -15.10 12.08
N LYS A 40 -6.44 -15.70 12.64
CA LYS A 40 -6.93 -17.00 12.18
C LYS A 40 -7.17 -16.97 10.66
N PRO A 41 -6.95 -18.09 9.94
CA PRO A 41 -7.12 -18.14 8.48
C PRO A 41 -8.52 -17.69 8.02
N SER A 42 -9.56 -18.00 8.78
CA SER A 42 -10.94 -17.58 8.53
C SER A 42 -11.09 -16.06 8.53
N LEU A 43 -10.55 -15.37 9.55
CA LEU A 43 -10.59 -13.91 9.67
C LEU A 43 -9.78 -13.23 8.55
N ARG A 44 -8.63 -13.80 8.18
CA ARG A 44 -7.84 -13.33 7.03
C ARG A 44 -8.64 -13.42 5.73
N LYS A 45 -9.36 -14.52 5.51
CA LYS A 45 -10.23 -14.72 4.33
C LYS A 45 -11.39 -13.71 4.34
N GLN A 46 -12.03 -13.51 5.48
CA GLN A 46 -13.14 -12.56 5.62
C GLN A 46 -12.69 -11.11 5.33
N GLN A 47 -11.56 -10.67 5.89
CA GLN A 47 -11.00 -9.34 5.62
C GLN A 47 -10.67 -9.16 4.12
N LYS A 48 -10.08 -10.17 3.46
CA LYS A 48 -9.79 -10.11 2.02
C LYS A 48 -11.05 -9.89 1.17
N ILE A 49 -12.14 -10.60 1.48
CA ILE A 49 -13.43 -10.46 0.78
C ILE A 49 -14.00 -9.06 1.00
N GLN A 50 -13.98 -8.55 2.24
CA GLN A 50 -14.46 -7.20 2.54
C GLN A 50 -13.68 -6.12 1.78
N ILE A 51 -12.36 -6.22 1.70
CA ILE A 51 -11.52 -5.28 0.94
C ILE A 51 -11.87 -5.35 -0.55
N ALA A 52 -12.01 -6.55 -1.12
CA ALA A 52 -12.39 -6.71 -2.51
C ALA A 52 -13.78 -6.10 -2.80
N ARG A 53 -14.76 -6.33 -1.92
CA ARG A 53 -16.11 -5.75 -2.03
C ARG A 53 -16.06 -4.22 -1.97
N LYS A 54 -15.30 -3.64 -1.03
CA LYS A 54 -15.13 -2.18 -0.92
C LYS A 54 -14.48 -1.59 -2.17
N LYS A 55 -13.48 -2.26 -2.75
CA LYS A 55 -12.84 -1.85 -4.01
C LYS A 55 -13.83 -1.89 -5.19
N TYR A 56 -14.60 -2.96 -5.31
CA TYR A 56 -15.61 -3.10 -6.36
C TYR A 56 -16.70 -2.03 -6.29
N ILE A 57 -17.16 -1.69 -5.08
CA ILE A 57 -18.13 -0.60 -4.88
C ILE A 57 -17.52 0.74 -5.31
N ARG A 58 -16.27 1.02 -4.91
CA ARG A 58 -15.57 2.25 -5.31
C ARG A 58 -15.28 2.37 -6.80
N SER A 59 -15.16 1.25 -7.54
CA SER A 59 -14.93 1.30 -8.99
C SER A 59 -16.23 1.45 -9.78
N LYS A 60 -17.38 1.17 -9.17
CA LYS A 60 -18.70 1.34 -9.80
C LYS A 60 -19.33 2.71 -9.55
N ALA A 61 -18.86 3.42 -8.53
CA ALA A 61 -19.20 4.81 -8.25
C ALA A 61 -18.26 5.74 -9.01
#